data_AF-A0A8J8KM15-F1
#
_entry.id   AF-A0A8J8KM15-F1
#
_cell.length_a   1.000
_cell.length_b   1.000
_cell.length_c   1.000
_cell.angle_alpha   90.00
_cell.angle_beta   90.00
_cell.angle_gamma   90.00
#
_symmetry.space_group_name_H-M   'P 1'
#
loop_
_entity.id
_entity.type
_entity.pdbx_description
1 polymer ?
#
loop_
_entity_poly.entity_id
_entity_poly.type
_entity_poly.pdbx_seq_one_letter_code
_entity_poly.pdbx_strand_id
1 'polypeptide(L)'
;MGRHLTIYAHPVAGPVNAGVPLGYLDLAFGSRPVESVKAELDEWGAQAVGGLFFDQVPTSPFSIGPVAMAVRAARRLGFDTILLNPGRPTDSLYRGLGAIICTFEGDWIDYQAGTEDGVRPGDGHVVHGVPGERMEQCLELMRGRGAAWGVATSAGCLAPALATA
;
A
#
# COMPACT_ATOMS: atom_id res chain seq x y z
N MET A 1 -13.61 20.36 0.98
CA MET A 1 -12.86 19.38 1.77
C MET A 1 -13.15 18.01 1.18
N GLY A 2 -12.19 17.44 0.43
CA GLY A 2 -12.26 16.03 0.06
C GLY A 2 -12.26 15.18 1.31
N ARG A 3 -12.93 14.02 1.28
CA ARG A 3 -12.81 13.04 2.37
C ARG A 3 -11.41 12.43 2.28
N HIS A 4 -10.50 12.82 3.17
CA HIS A 4 -9.21 12.15 3.31
C HIS A 4 -9.42 10.73 3.80
N LEU A 5 -8.93 9.77 3.02
CA LEU A 5 -9.03 8.35 3.34
C LEU A 5 -7.66 7.82 3.75
N THR A 6 -7.59 7.03 4.81
CA THR A 6 -6.37 6.42 5.30
C THR A 6 -6.47 4.92 5.27
N ILE A 7 -5.32 4.28 5.21
CA ILE A 7 -5.18 2.85 5.43
C ILE A 7 -4.19 2.60 6.56
N TYR A 8 -4.50 1.63 7.43
CA TYR A 8 -3.58 1.24 8.49
C TYR A 8 -2.65 0.16 7.94
N ALA A 9 -1.37 0.50 7.85
CA ALA A 9 -0.33 -0.42 7.43
C ALA A 9 0.62 -0.68 8.60
N HIS A 10 1.05 -1.93 8.75
CA HIS A 10 1.92 -2.38 9.81
C HIS A 10 3.31 -2.61 9.23
N PRO A 11 4.37 -1.98 9.78
CA PRO A 11 5.71 -2.50 9.62
C PRO A 11 5.71 -3.92 10.18
N VAL A 12 6.05 -4.89 9.35
CA VAL A 12 6.02 -6.30 9.75
C VAL A 12 7.33 -6.68 10.47
N ALA A 13 8.39 -5.89 10.31
CA ALA A 13 9.56 -5.95 11.16
C ALA A 13 9.28 -5.38 12.57
N GLY A 14 9.60 -6.15 13.61
CA GLY A 14 9.39 -5.74 15.00
C GLY A 14 8.08 -6.26 15.62
N PRO A 15 7.78 -5.89 16.88
CA PRO A 15 6.55 -6.29 17.56
C PRO A 15 5.32 -5.78 16.82
N VAL A 16 4.21 -6.52 16.89
CA VAL A 16 2.93 -6.11 16.33
C VAL A 16 2.47 -4.85 17.07
N ASN A 17 2.66 -3.70 16.44
CA ASN A 17 2.26 -2.41 16.95
C ASN A 17 0.89 -2.01 16.38
N ALA A 18 0.31 -0.96 16.96
CA ALA A 18 -0.77 -0.22 16.30
C ALA A 18 -0.34 0.14 14.87
N GLY A 19 -1.24 -0.07 13.90
CA GLY A 19 -0.95 0.24 12.50
C GLY A 19 -0.60 1.71 12.32
N VAL A 20 0.23 2.01 11.32
CA VAL A 20 0.57 3.37 10.92
C VAL A 20 -0.48 3.83 9.91
N PRO A 21 -1.18 4.96 10.14
CA PRO A 21 -2.08 5.51 9.15
C PRO A 21 -1.26 6.06 7.97
N LEU A 22 -1.55 5.55 6.77
CA LEU A 22 -1.00 6.05 5.52
C LEU A 22 -2.11 6.76 4.74
N GLY A 23 -1.80 7.89 4.12
CA GLY A 23 -2.72 8.58 3.23
C GLY A 23 -2.99 7.74 1.99
N TYR A 24 -4.26 7.45 1.73
CA TYR A 24 -4.69 6.66 0.57
C TYR A 24 -4.81 7.56 -0.65
N LEU A 25 -4.29 7.08 -1.78
CA LEU A 25 -4.46 7.72 -3.08
C LEU A 25 -4.65 6.64 -4.15
N ASP A 26 -5.81 6.59 -4.76
CA ASP A 26 -6.08 5.72 -5.91
C ASP A 26 -5.40 6.30 -7.16
N LEU A 27 -4.60 5.54 -7.90
CA LEU A 27 -3.98 5.99 -9.15
C LEU A 27 -4.78 5.62 -10.40
N ALA A 28 -5.85 4.84 -10.26
CA ALA A 28 -6.71 4.31 -11.32
C ALA A 28 -5.89 3.73 -12.47
N PHE A 29 -4.92 2.88 -12.14
CA PHE A 29 -3.98 2.25 -13.09
C PHE A 29 -3.18 3.27 -13.94
N GLY A 30 -2.95 4.46 -13.41
CA GLY A 30 -2.21 5.54 -14.06
C GLY A 30 -3.06 6.42 -14.99
N SER A 31 -4.39 6.25 -15.00
CA SER A 31 -5.29 7.03 -15.86
C SER A 31 -5.74 8.37 -15.26
N ARG A 32 -5.46 8.61 -13.97
CA ARG A 32 -5.84 9.88 -13.32
C ARG A 32 -5.10 11.08 -13.92
N PRO A 33 -5.75 12.24 -14.05
CA PRO A 33 -5.08 13.49 -14.40
C PRO A 33 -3.95 13.82 -13.41
N VAL A 34 -2.82 14.26 -13.94
CA VAL A 34 -1.61 14.56 -13.15
C VAL A 34 -1.88 15.64 -12.11
N GLU A 35 -2.64 16.66 -12.48
CA GLU A 35 -3.00 17.79 -11.63
C GLU A 35 -3.87 17.36 -10.46
N SER A 36 -4.80 16.44 -10.69
CA SER A 36 -5.66 15.87 -9.63
C SER A 36 -4.85 15.07 -8.62
N VAL A 37 -3.90 14.25 -9.09
CA VAL A 37 -3.01 13.48 -8.21
C VAL A 37 -2.14 14.42 -7.38
N LYS A 38 -1.57 15.46 -7.98
CA LYS A 38 -0.75 16.46 -7.27
C LYS A 38 -1.55 17.21 -6.22
N ALA A 39 -2.75 17.68 -6.55
CA ALA A 39 -3.61 18.39 -5.60
C ALA A 39 -3.93 17.52 -4.38
N GLU A 40 -4.24 16.25 -4.58
CA GLU A 40 -4.52 15.32 -3.47
C GLU A 40 -3.25 15.01 -2.65
N LEU A 41 -2.07 14.91 -3.28
CA LEU A 41 -0.80 14.79 -2.56
C LEU A 41 -0.49 16.03 -1.71
N ASP A 42 -0.73 17.23 -2.24
CA ASP A 42 -0.54 18.48 -1.50
C ASP A 42 -1.50 18.54 -0.29
N GLU A 43 -2.73 18.06 -0.43
CA GLU A 43 -3.66 17.91 0.70
C GLU A 43 -3.11 16.95 1.76
N TRP A 44 -2.53 15.81 1.37
CA TRP A 44 -1.87 14.89 2.30
C TRP A 44 -0.67 15.51 2.99
N GLY A 45 0.10 16.35 2.31
CA GLY A 45 1.23 17.07 2.91
C GLY A 45 0.84 17.99 4.07
N ALA A 46 -0.44 18.34 4.19
CA ALA A 46 -0.99 19.10 5.31
C ALA A 46 -1.55 18.23 6.44
N GLN A 47 -1.58 16.89 6.30
CA GLN A 47 -2.13 15.95 7.28
C GLN A 47 -1.03 15.19 8.04
N ALA A 48 -1.32 14.80 9.27
CA ALA A 48 -0.43 13.97 10.08
C ALA A 48 -0.63 12.47 9.74
N VAL A 49 0.03 11.99 8.68
CA VAL A 49 0.09 10.57 8.31
C VAL A 49 1.52 10.07 8.25
N GLY A 50 1.74 8.78 8.50
CA GLY A 50 3.08 8.18 8.53
C GLY A 50 3.67 7.84 7.16
N GLY A 51 2.93 8.12 6.09
CA GLY A 51 3.31 7.82 4.72
C GLY A 51 2.11 7.78 3.78
N LEU A 52 2.30 7.19 2.61
CA LEU A 52 1.28 7.09 1.57
C LEU A 52 1.10 5.66 1.07
N PHE A 53 -0.13 5.33 0.72
CA PHE A 53 -0.52 4.10 0.07
C PHE A 53 -1.17 4.44 -1.28
N PHE A 54 -0.50 4.10 -2.36
CA PHE A 54 -1.01 4.29 -3.71
C PHE A 54 -1.70 3.02 -4.16
N ASP A 55 -3.00 3.09 -4.44
CA ASP A 55 -3.78 1.93 -4.87
C ASP A 55 -3.98 1.89 -6.37
N GLN A 56 -4.34 0.71 -6.89
CA GLN A 56 -4.53 0.44 -8.31
C GLN A 56 -3.31 0.88 -9.13
N VAL A 57 -2.12 0.46 -8.71
CA VAL A 57 -0.87 0.71 -9.42
C VAL A 57 -0.79 -0.25 -10.63
N PRO A 58 -0.50 0.25 -11.85
CA PRO A 58 -0.33 -0.64 -12.99
C PRO A 58 0.93 -1.52 -12.85
N THR A 59 0.94 -2.67 -13.52
CA THR A 59 2.05 -3.64 -13.46
C THR A 59 3.00 -3.55 -14.66
N SER A 60 2.52 -3.00 -15.78
CA SER A 60 3.23 -2.93 -17.06
C SER A 60 4.37 -1.91 -17.01
N PRO A 61 5.54 -2.22 -17.63
CA PRO A 61 6.63 -1.24 -17.73
C PRO A 61 6.25 -0.01 -18.56
N PHE A 62 5.27 -0.13 -19.48
CA PHE A 62 4.82 0.98 -20.32
C PHE A 62 3.92 1.99 -19.57
N SER A 63 3.49 1.66 -18.35
CA SER A 63 2.59 2.48 -17.53
C SER A 63 3.28 3.07 -16.29
N ILE A 64 4.62 2.98 -16.21
CA ILE A 64 5.38 3.43 -15.03
C ILE A 64 5.42 4.95 -14.87
N GLY A 65 5.27 5.71 -15.96
CA GLY A 65 5.44 7.17 -15.97
C GLY A 65 4.58 7.92 -14.94
N PRO A 66 3.25 7.73 -14.94
CA PRO A 66 2.36 8.35 -13.93
C PRO A 66 2.71 7.96 -12.49
N VAL A 67 3.11 6.70 -12.25
CA VAL A 67 3.49 6.20 -10.92
C VAL A 67 4.79 6.85 -10.44
N ALA A 68 5.80 6.90 -11.31
CA ALA A 68 7.07 7.56 -11.01
C ALA A 68 6.88 9.06 -10.71
N MET A 69 5.96 9.71 -11.41
CA MET A 69 5.57 11.10 -11.16
C MET A 69 4.99 11.26 -9.75
N ALA A 70 4.01 10.42 -9.39
CA ALA A 70 3.36 10.46 -8.08
C ALA A 70 4.36 10.20 -6.94
N VAL A 71 5.21 9.17 -7.06
CA VAL A 71 6.26 8.85 -6.07
C VAL A 71 7.21 10.04 -5.89
N ARG A 72 7.67 10.66 -6.98
CA ARG A 72 8.56 11.82 -6.89
C ARG A 72 7.87 13.04 -6.28
N ALA A 73 6.59 13.27 -6.56
CA ALA A 73 5.82 14.36 -5.97
C ALA A 73 5.67 14.14 -4.45
N ALA A 74 5.29 12.94 -4.03
CA ALA A 74 5.22 12.55 -2.62
C ALA A 74 6.55 12.76 -1.87
N ARG A 75 7.68 12.34 -2.47
CA ARG A 75 9.00 12.53 -1.87
C ARG A 75 9.36 14.01 -1.67
N ARG A 76 8.95 14.89 -2.58
CA ARG A 76 9.16 16.35 -2.43
C ARG A 76 8.37 16.96 -1.29
N LEU A 77 7.26 16.33 -0.91
CA LEU A 77 6.47 16.69 0.27
C LEU A 77 7.04 16.07 1.55
N GLY A 78 8.12 15.30 1.49
CA GLY A 78 8.78 14.70 2.65
C GLY A 78 8.26 13.31 3.03
N PHE A 79 7.40 12.68 2.22
CA PHE A 79 6.93 11.32 2.52
C PHE A 79 7.99 10.27 2.22
N ASP A 80 8.49 9.62 3.27
CA ASP A 80 9.51 8.58 3.12
C ASP A 80 8.98 7.16 2.99
N THR A 81 7.82 6.90 3.59
CA THR A 81 7.11 5.62 3.48
C THR A 81 6.08 5.72 2.37
N ILE A 82 6.30 5.00 1.28
CA ILE A 82 5.38 4.93 0.15
C ILE A 82 5.18 3.46 -0.21
N LEU A 83 3.94 3.00 -0.11
CA LEU A 83 3.51 1.68 -0.57
C LEU A 83 2.79 1.83 -1.90
N LEU A 84 3.18 1.04 -2.89
CA LEU A 84 2.56 0.94 -4.20
C LEU A 84 1.78 -0.37 -4.23
N ASN A 85 0.46 -0.31 -4.39
CA ASN A 85 -0.39 -1.49 -4.46
C ASN A 85 -0.86 -1.80 -5.89
N PRO A 86 -0.14 -2.68 -6.60
CA PRO A 86 -0.61 -3.36 -7.80
C PRO A 86 -1.38 -4.65 -7.49
N GLY A 87 -1.41 -5.10 -6.23
CA GLY A 87 -2.00 -6.36 -5.77
C GLY A 87 -1.27 -7.63 -6.21
N ARG A 88 -0.23 -7.51 -7.05
CA ARG A 88 0.50 -8.64 -7.63
C ARG A 88 1.90 -8.21 -8.09
N PRO A 89 2.81 -9.16 -8.38
CA PRO A 89 4.14 -8.81 -8.89
C PRO A 89 4.08 -7.93 -10.15
N THR A 90 4.91 -6.89 -10.18
CA THR A 90 5.02 -5.93 -11.29
C THR A 90 6.33 -6.10 -12.04
N ASP A 91 6.46 -5.41 -13.17
CA ASP A 91 7.75 -5.30 -13.84
C ASP A 91 8.84 -4.78 -12.90
N SER A 92 10.06 -5.33 -13.05
CA SER A 92 11.21 -4.97 -12.23
C SER A 92 11.56 -3.47 -12.25
N LEU A 93 11.19 -2.71 -13.29
CA LEU A 93 11.43 -1.27 -13.35
C LEU A 93 10.78 -0.49 -12.20
N TYR A 94 9.65 -0.96 -11.66
CA TYR A 94 8.98 -0.32 -10.51
C TYR A 94 9.86 -0.35 -9.25
N ARG A 95 10.77 -1.32 -9.13
CA ARG A 95 11.73 -1.40 -8.02
C ARG A 95 12.66 -0.19 -7.98
N GLY A 96 12.96 0.40 -9.14
CA GLY A 96 13.80 1.59 -9.26
C GLY A 96 13.18 2.87 -8.67
N LEU A 97 11.88 2.85 -8.33
CA LEU A 97 11.20 3.99 -7.72
C LEU A 97 11.54 4.18 -6.24
N GLY A 98 12.18 3.20 -5.59
CA GLY A 98 12.51 3.28 -4.16
C GLY A 98 11.28 3.33 -3.25
N ALA A 99 10.16 2.76 -3.72
CA ALA A 99 8.94 2.55 -2.95
C ALA A 99 8.77 1.05 -2.65
N ILE A 100 7.99 0.74 -1.62
CA ILE A 100 7.63 -0.65 -1.29
C ILE A 100 6.52 -1.08 -2.25
N ILE A 101 6.64 -2.25 -2.87
CA ILE A 101 5.63 -2.77 -3.79
C ILE A 101 4.82 -3.82 -3.05
N CYS A 102 3.50 -3.65 -2.98
CA CYS A 102 2.59 -4.66 -2.46
C CYS A 102 2.34 -5.72 -3.53
N THR A 103 3.12 -6.79 -3.52
CA THR A 103 3.06 -7.84 -4.56
C THR A 103 2.03 -8.93 -4.28
N PHE A 104 1.24 -8.77 -3.23
CA PHE A 104 0.11 -9.64 -2.93
C PHE A 104 -1.06 -8.79 -2.44
N GLU A 105 -2.23 -9.03 -3.01
CA GLU A 105 -3.53 -8.63 -2.49
C GLU A 105 -4.52 -9.79 -2.67
N GLY A 106 -5.17 -10.19 -1.59
CA GLY A 106 -6.15 -11.27 -1.62
C GLY A 106 -6.83 -11.47 -0.27
N ASP A 107 -7.78 -12.41 -0.24
CA ASP A 107 -8.46 -12.72 1.02
C ASP A 107 -7.60 -13.58 1.94
N TRP A 108 -8.02 -13.65 3.20
CA TRP A 108 -7.33 -14.42 4.23
C TRP A 108 -7.18 -15.91 3.88
N ILE A 109 -8.18 -16.53 3.24
CA ILE A 109 -8.15 -17.94 2.88
C ILE A 109 -7.08 -18.18 1.81
N ASP A 110 -7.05 -17.34 0.77
CA ASP A 110 -6.06 -17.40 -0.30
C ASP A 110 -4.64 -17.16 0.25
N TYR A 111 -4.50 -16.19 1.16
CA TYR A 111 -3.21 -15.87 1.76
C TYR A 111 -2.62 -17.00 2.62
N GLN A 112 -3.49 -17.78 3.27
CA GLN A 112 -3.08 -18.98 4.00
C GLN A 112 -2.54 -20.06 3.05
N ALA A 113 -3.13 -20.19 1.85
CA ALA A 113 -2.72 -21.19 0.87
C ALA A 113 -1.33 -20.90 0.26
N GLY A 114 -0.96 -19.62 0.10
CA GLY A 114 0.34 -19.27 -0.46
C GLY A 114 0.40 -17.86 -1.05
N THR A 115 1.51 -17.59 -1.73
CA THR A 115 1.71 -16.41 -2.56
C THR A 115 2.11 -16.84 -3.96
N GLU A 116 1.77 -16.04 -4.96
CA GLU A 116 2.18 -16.30 -6.35
C GLU A 116 3.70 -16.15 -6.55
N ASP A 117 4.19 -16.72 -7.65
CA ASP A 117 5.58 -16.53 -8.09
C ASP A 117 5.89 -15.05 -8.34
N GLY A 118 7.06 -14.60 -7.89
CA GLY A 118 7.52 -13.23 -8.10
C GLY A 118 7.30 -12.28 -6.91
N VAL A 119 6.58 -12.72 -5.87
CA VAL A 119 6.61 -12.08 -4.54
C VAL A 119 8.01 -12.20 -3.95
N ARG A 120 8.54 -11.10 -3.39
CA ARG A 120 9.93 -11.05 -2.88
C ARG A 120 9.97 -10.64 -1.40
N PRO A 121 10.97 -11.11 -0.64
CA PRO A 121 11.25 -10.54 0.67
C PRO A 121 11.47 -9.03 0.59
N GLY A 122 10.92 -8.30 1.54
CA GLY A 122 10.91 -6.83 1.56
C GLY A 122 9.67 -6.19 0.92
N ASP A 123 8.80 -6.98 0.29
CA ASP A 123 7.56 -6.48 -0.32
C ASP A 123 6.48 -6.17 0.71
N GLY A 124 5.44 -5.48 0.26
CA GLY A 124 4.19 -5.32 1.01
C GLY A 124 3.22 -6.46 0.72
N HIS A 125 2.38 -6.83 1.68
CA HIS A 125 1.24 -7.71 1.47
C HIS A 125 -0.05 -7.04 1.95
N VAL A 126 -1.12 -7.19 1.18
CA VAL A 126 -2.46 -6.70 1.52
C VAL A 126 -3.37 -7.92 1.69
N VAL A 127 -4.00 -8.07 2.83
CA VAL A 127 -4.89 -9.20 3.13
C VAL A 127 -6.20 -8.68 3.70
N HIS A 128 -7.30 -9.08 3.08
CA HIS A 128 -8.65 -8.69 3.48
C HIS A 128 -9.46 -9.90 3.96
N GLY A 129 -10.60 -9.65 4.60
CA GLY A 129 -11.46 -10.69 5.16
C GLY A 129 -10.84 -11.44 6.34
N VAL A 130 -9.87 -10.83 7.03
CA VAL A 130 -9.19 -11.44 8.19
C VAL A 130 -10.14 -11.40 9.40
N PRO A 131 -10.53 -12.55 9.98
CA PRO A 131 -11.30 -12.55 11.23
C PRO A 131 -10.56 -11.75 12.31
N GLY A 132 -11.27 -10.97 13.12
CA GLY A 132 -10.64 -10.02 14.05
C GLY A 132 -9.66 -10.68 15.02
N GLU A 133 -10.00 -11.88 15.51
CA GLU A 133 -9.17 -12.71 16.36
C GLU A 133 -7.94 -13.34 15.67
N ARG A 134 -7.85 -13.21 14.34
CA ARG A 134 -6.75 -13.71 13.49
C ARG A 134 -5.83 -12.61 12.98
N MET A 135 -6.04 -11.36 13.37
CA MET A 135 -5.26 -10.23 12.88
C MET A 135 -3.76 -10.37 13.19
N GLU A 136 -3.43 -10.74 14.43
CA GLU A 136 -2.05 -10.99 14.83
C GLU A 136 -1.43 -12.15 14.05
N GLN A 137 -2.16 -13.26 13.91
CA GLN A 137 -1.71 -14.42 13.12
C GLN A 137 -1.46 -14.05 11.65
N CYS A 138 -2.29 -13.17 11.08
CA CYS A 138 -2.11 -12.68 9.72
C CYS A 138 -0.80 -11.91 9.56
N LEU A 139 -0.51 -10.99 10.48
CA LEU A 139 0.74 -10.22 10.50
C LEU A 139 1.97 -11.10 10.76
N GLU A 140 1.85 -12.11 11.62
CA GLU A 140 2.90 -13.12 11.82
C GLU A 140 3.17 -13.92 10.54
N LEU A 141 2.13 -14.32 9.82
CA LEU A 141 2.28 -15.02 8.54
C LEU A 141 2.94 -14.11 7.50
N MET A 142 2.57 -12.83 7.43
CA MET A 142 3.26 -11.84 6.58
C MET A 142 4.75 -11.77 6.91
N ARG A 143 5.11 -11.78 8.20
CA ARG A 143 6.50 -11.78 8.66
C ARG A 143 7.23 -13.04 8.24
N GLY A 144 6.62 -14.21 8.44
CA GLY A 144 7.16 -15.50 8.03
C GLY A 144 7.39 -15.58 6.52
N ARG A 145 6.58 -14.88 5.72
CA ARG A 145 6.73 -14.75 4.27
C ARG A 145 7.70 -13.64 3.83
N GLY A 146 8.33 -12.93 4.78
CA GLY A 146 9.34 -11.93 4.51
C GLY A 146 8.80 -10.56 4.07
N ALA A 147 7.53 -10.26 4.34
CA ALA A 147 6.99 -8.92 4.07
C ALA A 147 7.70 -7.86 4.91
N ALA A 148 7.97 -6.69 4.34
CA ALA A 148 8.39 -5.52 5.12
C ALA A 148 7.18 -4.79 5.71
N TRP A 149 6.06 -4.77 4.97
CA TRP A 149 4.84 -4.08 5.35
C TRP A 149 3.61 -4.95 5.10
N GLY A 150 2.59 -4.76 5.93
CA GLY A 150 1.35 -5.52 5.89
C GLY A 150 0.14 -4.62 6.06
N VAL A 151 -0.87 -4.77 5.20
CA VAL A 151 -2.22 -4.26 5.45
C VAL A 151 -3.09 -5.48 5.72
N ALA A 152 -3.70 -5.55 6.90
CA ALA A 152 -4.60 -6.62 7.26
C ALA A 152 -5.93 -6.01 7.75
N THR A 153 -7.04 -6.45 7.16
CA THR A 153 -8.37 -5.89 7.47
C THR A 153 -9.43 -6.99 7.57
N SER A 154 -10.41 -6.78 8.44
CA SER A 154 -11.59 -7.64 8.55
C SER A 154 -12.64 -7.34 7.48
N ALA A 155 -12.55 -6.21 6.78
CA ALA A 155 -13.41 -5.92 5.64
C ALA A 155 -13.17 -6.94 4.53
N GLY A 156 -14.21 -7.34 3.79
CA GLY A 156 -14.11 -8.36 2.74
C GLY A 156 -13.30 -7.96 1.51
N CYS A 157 -12.90 -6.69 1.41
CA CYS A 157 -12.00 -6.14 0.40
C CYS A 157 -11.15 -5.02 1.03
N LEU A 158 -10.17 -4.52 0.28
CA LEU A 158 -9.43 -3.33 0.67
C LEU A 158 -10.38 -2.13 0.77
N ALA A 159 -10.52 -1.58 1.97
CA ALA A 159 -11.42 -0.47 2.24
C ALA A 159 -10.68 0.60 3.06
N PRO A 160 -10.23 1.70 2.41
CA PRO A 160 -9.65 2.80 3.15
C PRO A 160 -10.73 3.51 3.98
N ALA A 161 -10.38 3.93 5.19
CA ALA A 161 -11.30 4.54 6.16
C ALA A 161 -11.12 6.06 6.19
N LEU A 162 -12.13 6.80 6.66
CA LEU A 162 -11.96 8.23 6.91
C LEU A 162 -10.78 8.48 7.85
N ALA A 163 -9.92 9.44 7.50
CA ALA A 163 -8.90 9.95 8.41
C ALA A 163 -9.59 10.42 9.71
N THR A 164 -9.08 9.97 10.84
CA THR A 164 -9.51 10.49 12.15
C THR A 164 -8.79 11.82 12.37
N ALA A 165 -9.56 12.85 12.75
CA ALA A 165 -9.06 14.21 12.99
C ALA A 165 -8.25 14.29 14.28
#